data_AF-A0A8T5IE07-F1
#
_entry.id   AF-A0A8T5IE07-F1
#
_cell.length_a   1.000
_cell.length_b   1.000
_cell.length_c   1.000
_cell.angle_alpha   90.00
_cell.angle_beta   90.00
_cell.angle_gamma   90.00
#
_symmetry.space_group_name_H-M   'P 1'
#
loop_
_entity.id
_entity.type
_entity.pdbx_description
1 polymer ?
#
loop_
_entity_poly.entity_id
_entity_poly.type
_entity_poly.pdbx_seq_one_letter_code
_entity_poly.pdbx_strand_id
1 'polypeptide(L)'
;MTDQKGDKKDGDFEYNQRTVKGVLKDHDLSSEEALVDEAKNYDDNEDQFLNRKELTAAAEAINSGETRSDASGAGDDDIAEYAPQEDDSDVPCSECGEMIPSISSICPECKHSFN
;
A
#
# COMPACT_ATOMS: atom_id res chain seq x y z
N MET A 1 38.06 -9.47 -7.44
CA MET A 1 37.19 -10.48 -8.06
C MET A 1 35.83 -9.85 -8.26
N THR A 2 35.16 -10.03 -9.40
CA THR A 2 33.83 -9.45 -9.63
C THR A 2 32.82 -10.16 -8.73
N ASP A 3 32.34 -9.47 -7.70
CA ASP A 3 31.19 -9.86 -6.89
C ASP A 3 29.96 -9.98 -7.81
N GLN A 4 29.82 -11.13 -8.45
CA GLN A 4 28.56 -11.54 -9.04
C GLN A 4 27.61 -11.79 -7.87
N LYS A 5 26.95 -10.72 -7.39
CA LYS A 5 25.73 -10.80 -6.60
C LYS A 5 24.64 -11.42 -7.49
N GLY A 6 24.78 -12.70 -7.77
CA GLY A 6 23.83 -13.47 -8.58
C GLY A 6 22.68 -13.86 -7.69
N ASP A 7 22.99 -14.59 -6.63
CA ASP A 7 21.99 -15.39 -5.94
C ASP A 7 21.96 -15.03 -4.45
N LYS A 8 20.78 -14.68 -3.96
CA LYS A 8 20.47 -14.40 -2.55
C LYS A 8 19.65 -15.57 -2.02
N LYS A 9 19.77 -15.84 -0.72
CA LYS A 9 18.92 -16.80 -0.02
C LYS A 9 18.03 -16.08 0.99
N ASP A 10 16.77 -16.48 1.06
CA ASP A 10 15.83 -16.11 2.11
C ASP A 10 15.25 -17.40 2.74
N GLY A 11 15.74 -17.71 3.94
CA GLY A 11 15.50 -19.01 4.55
C GLY A 11 16.13 -20.14 3.74
N ASP A 12 15.30 -21.10 3.32
CA ASP A 12 15.70 -22.24 2.50
C ASP A 12 15.60 -21.96 0.99
N PHE A 13 15.00 -20.84 0.61
CA PHE A 13 14.78 -20.48 -0.79
C PHE A 13 15.94 -19.63 -1.32
N GLU A 14 16.33 -19.90 -2.56
CA GLU A 14 17.37 -19.15 -3.28
C GLU A 14 16.76 -18.41 -4.47
N TYR A 15 17.27 -17.22 -4.81
CA TYR A 15 16.73 -16.42 -5.89
C TYR A 15 17.77 -15.49 -6.48
N ASN A 16 17.61 -15.18 -7.77
CA ASN A 16 18.50 -14.25 -8.43
C ASN A 16 18.10 -12.80 -8.17
N GLN A 17 18.98 -12.05 -7.50
CA GLN A 17 18.70 -10.68 -7.07
C GLN A 17 18.50 -9.71 -8.24
N ARG A 18 19.12 -9.99 -9.40
CA ARG A 18 18.88 -9.18 -10.61
C ARG A 18 17.50 -9.44 -11.20
N THR A 19 17.06 -10.70 -11.16
CA THR A 19 15.72 -11.09 -11.59
C THR A 19 14.66 -10.43 -10.73
N VAL A 20 14.80 -10.52 -9.40
CA VAL A 20 13.92 -9.85 -8.43
C VAL A 20 13.84 -8.35 -8.70
N LYS A 21 14.97 -7.65 -8.80
CA LYS A 21 14.99 -6.21 -9.12
C LYS A 21 14.35 -5.88 -10.47
N GLY A 22 14.50 -6.77 -11.45
CA GLY A 22 13.85 -6.62 -12.76
C GLY A 22 12.34 -6.68 -12.64
N VAL A 23 11.83 -7.68 -11.90
CA VAL A 23 10.39 -7.87 -11.66
C VAL A 23 9.82 -6.73 -10.81
N LEU A 24 10.50 -6.34 -9.73
CA LEU A 24 10.09 -5.20 -8.90
C LEU A 24 9.88 -3.93 -9.71
N LYS A 25 10.82 -3.62 -10.62
CA LYS A 25 10.72 -2.45 -11.49
C LYS A 25 9.62 -2.57 -12.55
N ASP A 26 9.37 -3.77 -13.07
CA ASP A 26 8.36 -4.00 -14.12
C ASP A 26 6.93 -3.85 -13.56
N HIS A 27 6.74 -4.18 -12.28
CA HIS A 27 5.44 -4.15 -11.58
C HIS A 27 5.31 -3.02 -10.54
N ASP A 28 6.21 -2.03 -10.56
CA ASP A 28 6.24 -0.89 -9.63
C ASP A 28 6.21 -1.26 -8.13
N LEU A 29 6.83 -2.40 -7.80
CA LEU A 29 6.91 -2.90 -6.42
C LEU A 29 8.12 -2.32 -5.70
N SER A 30 7.89 -1.81 -4.49
CA SER A 30 8.95 -1.27 -3.63
C SER A 30 9.61 -2.30 -2.70
N SER A 31 8.97 -3.45 -2.47
CA SER A 31 9.40 -4.43 -1.45
C SER A 31 9.90 -5.74 -2.07
N GLU A 32 11.23 -5.91 -2.10
CA GLU A 32 11.88 -7.19 -2.47
C GLU A 32 11.42 -8.34 -1.56
N GLU A 33 11.36 -8.09 -0.27
CA GLU A 33 10.95 -9.08 0.73
C GLU A 33 9.52 -9.59 0.50
N ALA A 34 8.56 -8.69 0.24
CA ALA A 34 7.17 -9.07 -0.03
C ALA A 34 7.06 -9.90 -1.31
N LEU A 35 7.81 -9.52 -2.35
CA LEU A 35 7.86 -10.26 -3.61
C LEU A 35 8.42 -11.68 -3.42
N VAL A 36 9.55 -11.78 -2.72
CA VAL A 36 10.21 -13.06 -2.44
C VAL A 36 9.34 -13.95 -1.57
N ASP A 37 8.70 -13.40 -0.54
CA ASP A 37 7.82 -14.14 0.36
C ASP A 37 6.58 -14.68 -0.35
N GLU A 38 5.93 -13.83 -1.16
CA GLU A 38 4.80 -14.26 -1.97
C GLU A 38 5.23 -15.31 -3.01
N ALA A 39 6.39 -15.14 -3.66
CA ALA A 39 6.89 -16.10 -4.65
C ALA A 39 7.13 -17.51 -4.11
N LYS A 40 7.39 -17.68 -2.80
CA LYS A 40 7.46 -19.02 -2.17
C LYS A 40 6.14 -19.78 -2.27
N ASN A 41 5.01 -19.08 -2.37
CA ASN A 41 3.69 -19.71 -2.59
C ASN A 41 3.46 -20.14 -4.05
N TYR A 42 4.31 -19.70 -4.97
CA TYR A 42 4.25 -19.99 -6.40
C TYR A 42 5.39 -20.93 -6.85
N ASP A 43 6.14 -21.54 -5.92
CA ASP A 43 7.18 -22.54 -6.20
C ASP A 43 6.51 -23.87 -6.63
N ASP A 44 6.05 -23.93 -7.89
CA ASP A 44 5.39 -25.10 -8.47
C ASP A 44 6.35 -26.30 -8.64
N ASN A 45 7.65 -26.03 -8.66
CA ASN A 45 8.69 -27.02 -8.98
C ASN A 45 9.27 -27.69 -7.72
N GLU A 46 8.94 -27.20 -6.53
CA GLU A 46 9.47 -27.63 -5.22
C GLU A 46 11.01 -27.66 -5.16
N ASP A 47 11.66 -26.84 -6.01
CA ASP A 47 13.12 -26.78 -6.13
C ASP A 47 13.75 -25.72 -5.22
N GLN A 48 12.90 -24.96 -4.53
CA GLN A 48 13.30 -23.94 -3.57
C GLN A 48 14.15 -22.84 -4.22
N PHE A 49 14.01 -22.65 -5.53
CA PHE A 49 14.68 -21.62 -6.29
C PHE A 49 13.65 -20.74 -7.00
N LEU A 50 13.49 -19.51 -6.53
CA LEU A 50 12.51 -18.57 -7.09
C LEU A 50 13.01 -18.02 -8.42
N ASN A 51 12.48 -18.59 -9.50
CA ASN A 51 12.74 -18.17 -10.86
C ASN A 51 11.94 -16.92 -11.22
N ARG A 52 12.31 -16.31 -12.37
CA ARG A 52 11.59 -15.14 -12.89
C ARG A 52 10.09 -15.37 -13.01
N LYS A 53 9.68 -16.57 -13.43
CA LYS A 53 8.27 -16.90 -13.65
C LYS A 53 7.46 -16.85 -12.34
N GLU A 54 8.01 -17.42 -11.28
CA GLU A 54 7.38 -17.51 -9.95
C GLU A 54 7.36 -16.13 -9.29
N LEU A 55 8.46 -15.37 -9.41
CA LEU A 55 8.52 -13.97 -9.01
C LEU A 55 7.52 -13.10 -9.78
N THR A 56 7.35 -13.31 -11.09
CA THR A 56 6.38 -12.52 -11.88
C THR A 56 4.96 -12.84 -11.44
N ALA A 57 4.62 -14.10 -11.24
CA ALA A 57 3.29 -14.51 -10.75
C ALA A 57 2.98 -13.90 -9.38
N ALA A 58 3.97 -13.91 -8.46
CA ALA A 58 3.86 -13.24 -7.18
C ALA A 58 3.69 -11.72 -7.33
N ALA A 59 4.44 -11.07 -8.21
CA ALA A 59 4.31 -9.64 -8.46
C ALA A 59 2.93 -9.28 -9.01
N GLU A 60 2.39 -10.09 -9.92
CA GLU A 60 1.03 -9.92 -10.45
C GLU A 60 -0.02 -10.07 -9.36
N ALA A 61 0.14 -11.04 -8.45
CA ALA A 61 -0.74 -11.20 -7.30
C ALA A 61 -0.65 -9.99 -6.34
N ILE A 62 0.56 -9.46 -6.11
CA ILE A 62 0.78 -8.25 -5.31
C ILE A 62 0.12 -7.03 -5.93
N ASN A 63 0.33 -6.80 -7.22
CA ASN A 63 -0.23 -5.65 -7.91
C ASN A 63 -1.76 -5.76 -8.08
N SER A 64 -2.29 -6.97 -8.22
CA SER A 64 -3.74 -7.22 -8.27
C SER A 64 -4.43 -7.07 -6.90
N GLY A 65 -3.66 -6.90 -5.82
CA GLY A 65 -4.18 -6.86 -4.45
C GLY A 65 -4.70 -8.22 -3.96
N GLU A 66 -4.34 -9.31 -4.63
CA GLU A 66 -4.75 -10.68 -4.31
C GLU A 66 -3.72 -11.39 -3.41
N THR A 67 -2.92 -10.61 -2.68
CA THR A 67 -1.97 -11.16 -1.70
C THR A 67 -2.74 -11.72 -0.52
N ARG A 68 -2.38 -12.93 -0.11
CA ARG A 68 -3.07 -13.64 0.99
C ARG A 68 -2.63 -13.16 2.38
N SER A 69 -1.81 -12.12 2.44
CA SER A 69 -1.27 -11.54 3.67
C SER A 69 -2.11 -10.33 4.07
N ASP A 70 -3.11 -10.61 4.91
CA ASP A 70 -3.95 -9.64 5.60
C ASP A 70 -3.10 -8.51 6.25
N ALA A 71 -3.48 -7.27 5.94
CA ALA A 71 -3.15 -6.01 6.62
C ALA A 71 -1.68 -5.54 6.66
N SER A 72 -1.30 -4.64 5.72
CA SER A 72 -0.83 -3.26 6.01
C SER A 72 -0.34 -2.57 4.73
N GLY A 73 -0.75 -1.32 4.53
CA GLY A 73 -0.72 -0.61 3.26
C GLY A 73 0.65 -0.16 2.72
N ALA A 74 0.68 -0.09 1.39
CA ALA A 74 1.33 0.92 0.57
C ALA A 74 0.47 0.96 -0.72
N GLY A 75 -0.41 1.92 -0.96
CA GLY A 75 -0.15 3.34 -0.87
C GLY A 75 0.50 3.81 -2.17
N ASP A 76 -0.19 3.66 -3.31
CA ASP A 76 -0.14 4.54 -4.48
C ASP A 76 -1.13 4.03 -5.55
N ASP A 77 -2.39 4.46 -5.47
CA ASP A 77 -3.18 4.93 -6.62
C ASP A 77 -4.47 5.56 -6.07
N ASP A 78 -4.31 6.57 -5.22
CA ASP A 78 -5.28 7.64 -5.21
C ASP A 78 -4.44 8.86 -5.58
N ILE A 79 -4.37 9.12 -6.89
CA ILE A 79 -4.24 10.48 -7.36
C ILE A 79 -5.50 11.20 -6.89
N ALA A 80 -5.53 11.49 -5.58
CA ALA A 80 -6.45 12.42 -5.00
C ALA A 80 -6.05 13.76 -5.62
N GLU A 81 -6.66 14.02 -6.77
CA GLU A 81 -6.91 15.35 -7.27
C GLU A 81 -7.13 16.22 -6.04
N TYR A 82 -6.23 17.18 -5.85
CA TYR A 82 -6.31 18.19 -4.82
C TYR A 82 -7.57 19.03 -5.11
N ALA A 83 -8.73 18.48 -4.77
CA ALA A 83 -9.90 19.23 -4.45
C ALA A 83 -9.62 19.79 -3.05
N PRO A 84 -9.64 21.12 -2.86
CA PRO A 84 -9.69 21.68 -1.52
C PRO A 84 -10.90 21.03 -0.84
N GLN A 85 -10.64 20.15 0.12
CA GLN A 85 -11.68 19.66 1.00
C GLN A 85 -12.05 20.85 1.87
N GLU A 86 -13.02 21.63 1.41
CA GLU A 86 -13.85 22.43 2.29
C GLU A 86 -14.50 21.43 3.23
N ASP A 87 -13.87 21.21 4.38
CA ASP A 87 -14.38 20.41 5.48
C ASP A 87 -15.63 21.12 6.01
N ASP A 88 -16.75 20.88 5.32
CA ASP A 88 -18.10 21.28 5.72
C ASP A 88 -18.62 20.34 6.82
N SER A 89 -17.75 19.97 7.77
CA SER A 89 -18.17 19.17 8.92
C SER A 89 -19.09 20.03 9.78
N ASP A 90 -20.35 19.62 9.92
CA ASP A 90 -21.24 20.23 10.90
C ASP A 90 -20.73 19.93 12.33
N VAL A 91 -20.46 20.98 13.10
CA VAL A 91 -20.07 20.90 14.51
C VAL A 91 -21.29 21.12 15.40
N PRO A 92 -21.44 20.37 16.51
CA PRO A 92 -22.52 20.59 17.45
C PRO A 92 -22.30 21.91 18.21
N CYS A 93 -23.33 22.75 18.24
CA CYS A 93 -23.35 23.97 19.04
C CYS A 93 -23.22 23.63 20.53
N SER A 94 -22.23 24.20 21.21
CA SER A 94 -22.01 23.98 22.65
C SER A 94 -23.17 24.40 23.56
N GLU A 95 -24.04 25.31 23.11
CA GLU A 95 -25.16 25.84 23.93
C GLU A 95 -26.48 25.07 23.74
N CYS A 96 -26.89 24.75 22.51
CA CYS A 96 -28.14 24.04 22.23
C CYS A 96 -27.97 22.62 21.67
N GLY A 97 -26.75 22.21 21.34
CA GLY A 97 -26.45 20.88 20.77
C GLY A 97 -26.80 20.72 19.29
N GLU A 98 -27.28 21.77 18.62
CA GLU A 98 -27.66 21.71 17.20
C GLU A 98 -26.42 21.63 16.29
N MET A 99 -26.49 20.83 15.24
CA MET A 99 -25.41 20.70 14.27
C MET A 99 -25.36 21.95 13.38
N ILE A 100 -24.23 22.66 13.37
CA ILE A 100 -24.02 23.88 12.61
C ILE A 100 -22.78 23.75 11.71
N PRO A 101 -22.76 24.35 10.52
CA PRO A 101 -21.59 24.28 9.65
C PRO A 101 -20.40 24.97 10.32
N SER A 102 -19.22 24.35 10.29
CA SER A 102 -17.98 24.85 10.92
C SER A 102 -17.59 26.27 10.49
N ILE A 103 -18.03 26.70 9.30
CA ILE A 103 -17.81 28.06 8.79
C ILE A 103 -18.67 29.13 9.47
N SER A 104 -19.71 28.74 10.22
CA SER A 104 -20.62 29.68 10.86
C SER A 104 -20.10 30.12 12.21
N SER A 105 -19.73 31.40 12.32
CA SER A 105 -19.36 32.03 13.60
C SER A 105 -20.56 32.25 14.54
N ILE A 106 -21.79 31.91 14.14
CA ILE A 106 -22.99 32.07 14.95
C ILE A 106 -23.99 30.93 14.71
N CYS A 107 -24.54 30.38 15.79
CA CYS A 107 -25.61 29.38 15.68
C CYS A 107 -26.90 30.06 15.21
N PRO A 108 -27.57 29.55 14.15
CA PRO A 108 -28.82 30.13 13.67
C PRO A 108 -29.96 30.02 14.70
N GLU A 109 -29.99 28.92 15.46
CA GLU A 109 -31.05 28.58 16.41
C GLU A 109 -30.94 29.37 17.72
N CYS A 110 -29.80 29.28 18.42
CA CYS A 110 -29.64 29.90 19.74
C CYS A 110 -28.94 31.27 19.69
N LYS A 111 -28.47 31.73 18.51
CA LYS A 111 -27.70 32.97 18.32
C LYS A 111 -26.39 33.03 19.11
N HIS A 112 -25.90 31.89 19.59
CA HIS A 112 -24.61 31.79 20.26
C HIS A 112 -23.47 32.03 19.24
N SER A 113 -22.54 32.91 19.56
CA SER A 113 -21.37 33.20 18.72
C SER A 113 -20.18 32.36 19.15
N PHE A 114 -19.56 31.64 18.22
CA PHE A 114 -18.32 30.89 18.44
C PHE A 114 -17.16 31.74 17.92
N ASN A 115 -16.17 32.03 18.78
CA ASN A 115 -14.98 32.80 18.43
C ASN A 115 -13.78 31.87 18.23
#